data_AF-X6FH02-F1
#
_entry.id   AF-X6FH02-F1
#
_cell.length_a   1.000
_cell.length_b   1.000
_cell.length_c   1.000
_cell.angle_alpha   90.00
_cell.angle_beta   90.00
_cell.angle_gamma   90.00
#
_symmetry.space_group_name_H-M   'P 1'
#
loop_
_entity.id
_entity.type
_entity.pdbx_description
1 polymer ?
#
loop_
_entity_poly.entity_id
_entity_poly.type
_entity_poly.pdbx_seq_one_letter_code
_entity_poly.pdbx_strand_id
1 'polypeptide(L)'
;MLVDIADAAIETPDGRVCDVIFPVAGKDKLEAIVKEHRAKGTLERHIYQVMRGSYAGHYRRILPKLLSVLEFRSNNAVHRPVVEALDWIRQAFDTGCRVVPRNGVPIEGVIPPKGRSAIIGKDGRINQISYELCVLSQLRDRIRGRNPDDDLPKDFEAKRAAYYGAELLDVLKETALDTGFLDAFETSASRVTLSRGALDRRLILCLYGLGTNAGLKRVAAGCPDVS
;
A
#
# COMPACT_ATOMS: atom_id res chain seq x y z
N MET A 1 7.58 -21.05 -13.54
CA MET A 1 8.47 -21.22 -12.36
C MET A 1 7.82 -22.07 -11.27
N LEU A 2 6.70 -21.65 -10.64
CA LEU A 2 6.05 -22.48 -9.61
C LEU A 2 5.48 -23.79 -10.16
N VAL A 3 4.90 -23.74 -11.37
CA VAL A 3 4.39 -24.93 -12.09
C VAL A 3 5.55 -25.87 -12.41
N ASP A 4 6.61 -25.37 -13.05
CA ASP A 4 7.80 -26.16 -13.38
C ASP A 4 8.50 -26.79 -12.16
N ILE A 5 8.53 -26.11 -11.01
CA ILE A 5 9.05 -26.67 -9.75
C ILE A 5 8.14 -27.80 -9.24
N ALA A 6 6.83 -27.62 -9.33
CA ALA A 6 5.86 -28.62 -8.88
C ALA A 6 5.91 -29.86 -9.78
N ASP A 7 5.99 -29.67 -11.09
CA ASP A 7 6.12 -30.76 -12.07
C ASP A 7 7.42 -31.55 -11.82
N ALA A 8 8.56 -30.86 -11.68
CA ALA A 8 9.84 -31.52 -11.39
C ALA A 8 9.83 -32.30 -10.05
N ALA A 9 9.16 -31.77 -9.02
CA ALA A 9 9.01 -32.45 -7.74
C ALA A 9 8.07 -33.66 -7.78
N ILE A 10 7.06 -33.64 -8.66
CA ILE A 10 6.14 -34.77 -8.87
C ILE A 10 6.80 -35.87 -9.69
N GLU A 11 7.54 -35.51 -10.74
CA GLU A 11 8.23 -36.46 -11.61
C GLU A 11 9.39 -37.18 -10.91
N THR A 12 10.12 -36.49 -10.04
CA THR A 12 11.27 -37.07 -9.31
C THR A 12 11.20 -36.74 -7.81
N PRO A 13 10.31 -37.40 -7.04
CA PRO A 13 10.03 -37.03 -5.65
C PRO A 13 11.18 -37.30 -4.67
N ASP A 14 11.97 -38.34 -4.93
CA ASP A 14 13.12 -38.73 -4.10
C ASP A 14 14.44 -38.09 -4.56
N GLY A 15 14.39 -37.27 -5.62
CA GLY A 15 15.56 -36.63 -6.19
C GLY A 15 16.10 -35.52 -5.31
N ARG A 16 17.43 -35.32 -5.35
CA ARG A 16 18.05 -34.23 -4.60
C ARG A 16 17.62 -32.88 -5.20
N VAL A 17 17.31 -31.92 -4.34
CA VAL A 17 16.88 -30.56 -4.73
C VAL A 17 17.86 -29.89 -5.70
N CYS A 18 19.16 -30.13 -5.57
CA CYS A 18 20.16 -29.57 -6.48
C CYS A 18 20.11 -30.14 -7.89
N ASP A 19 19.64 -31.38 -8.03
CA ASP A 19 19.62 -32.11 -9.30
C ASP A 19 18.26 -31.97 -9.99
N VAL A 20 17.19 -31.75 -9.22
CA VAL A 20 15.80 -31.67 -9.72
C VAL A 20 15.27 -30.24 -9.79
N ILE A 21 15.45 -29.45 -8.73
CA ILE A 21 14.75 -28.16 -8.58
C ILE A 21 15.63 -26.98 -9.04
N PHE A 22 16.92 -26.99 -8.72
CA PHE A 22 17.82 -25.89 -9.10
C PHE A 22 17.97 -25.69 -10.61
N PRO A 23 18.02 -26.74 -11.46
CA PRO A 23 18.10 -26.56 -12.91
C PRO A 23 16.86 -25.87 -13.50
N VAL A 24 15.69 -26.10 -12.90
CA VAL A 24 14.39 -25.58 -13.39
C VAL A 24 14.10 -24.18 -12.84
N ALA A 25 14.44 -23.92 -11.57
CA ALA A 25 14.13 -22.65 -10.89
C ALA A 25 15.29 -21.64 -10.85
N GLY A 26 16.53 -22.12 -10.91
CA GLY A 26 17.74 -21.36 -10.64
C GLY A 26 17.97 -21.13 -9.14
N LYS A 27 19.10 -21.63 -8.61
CA LYS A 27 19.46 -21.48 -7.18
C LYS A 27 19.48 -20.01 -6.74
N ASP A 28 20.15 -19.15 -7.50
CA ASP A 28 20.29 -17.72 -7.16
C ASP A 28 18.94 -17.00 -7.12
N LYS A 29 18.00 -17.43 -7.97
CA LYS A 29 16.65 -16.88 -8.03
C LYS A 29 15.82 -17.30 -6.80
N LEU A 30 15.94 -18.56 -6.39
CA LEU A 30 15.35 -19.05 -5.14
C LEU A 30 15.96 -18.35 -3.92
N GLU A 31 17.29 -18.13 -3.90
CA GLU A 31 17.96 -17.38 -2.85
C GLU A 31 17.49 -15.92 -2.79
N ALA A 32 17.30 -15.27 -3.94
CA ALA A 32 16.75 -13.93 -4.01
C ALA A 32 15.31 -13.86 -3.46
N ILE A 33 14.46 -14.83 -3.78
CA ILE A 33 13.09 -14.93 -3.24
C ILE A 33 13.11 -15.12 -1.72
N VAL A 34 13.98 -15.99 -1.21
CA VAL A 34 14.15 -16.22 0.23
C VAL A 34 14.67 -14.95 0.91
N LYS A 35 15.64 -14.26 0.30
CA LYS A 35 16.19 -13.00 0.80
C LYS A 35 15.14 -11.90 0.84
N GLU A 36 14.33 -11.75 -0.22
CA GLU A 36 13.22 -10.80 -0.27
C GLU A 36 12.16 -11.12 0.79
N HIS A 37 11.79 -12.39 0.96
CA HIS A 37 10.82 -12.81 1.98
C HIS A 37 11.35 -12.58 3.41
N ARG A 38 12.62 -12.87 3.68
CA ARG A 38 13.27 -12.59 4.97
C ARG A 38 13.44 -11.08 5.21
N ALA A 39 13.73 -10.31 4.16
CA ALA A 39 13.80 -8.85 4.21
C ALA A 39 12.42 -8.22 4.49
N LYS A 40 11.33 -8.76 3.94
CA LYS A 40 9.95 -8.36 4.29
C LYS A 40 9.68 -8.48 5.80
N GLY A 41 10.18 -9.55 6.44
CA GLY A 41 10.06 -9.74 7.90
C GLY A 41 10.90 -8.80 8.78
N THR A 42 11.97 -8.19 8.24
CA THR A 42 12.80 -7.21 8.97
C THR A 42 12.36 -5.76 8.72
N LEU A 43 11.83 -5.50 7.53
CA LEU A 43 11.22 -4.22 7.17
C LEU A 43 9.99 -3.92 8.03
N GLU A 44 9.13 -4.91 8.31
CA GLU A 44 7.98 -4.73 9.20
C GLU A 44 8.39 -4.20 10.59
N ARG A 45 9.37 -4.82 11.25
CA ARG A 45 9.78 -4.43 12.62
C ARG A 45 10.32 -3.00 12.70
N HIS A 46 11.09 -2.56 11.70
CA HIS A 46 11.66 -1.22 11.64
C HIS A 46 10.62 -0.17 11.21
N ILE A 47 9.72 -0.52 10.27
CA ILE A 47 8.56 0.30 9.88
C ILE A 47 7.65 0.51 11.09
N TYR A 48 7.31 -0.52 11.86
CA TYR A 48 6.40 -0.36 13.00
C TYR A 48 7.00 0.51 14.10
N GLN A 49 8.30 0.44 14.40
CA GLN A 49 8.88 1.29 15.45
C GLN A 49 8.97 2.76 15.01
N VAL A 50 9.44 3.04 13.80
CA VAL A 50 9.61 4.41 13.29
C VAL A 50 8.27 5.03 12.88
N MET A 51 7.43 4.28 12.15
CA MET A 51 6.14 4.81 11.68
C MET A 51 5.10 4.93 12.79
N ARG A 52 5.19 4.17 13.89
CA ARG A 52 4.19 4.29 14.96
C ARG A 52 4.14 5.70 15.55
N GLY A 53 5.29 6.34 15.75
CA GLY A 53 5.34 7.73 16.23
C GLY A 53 4.75 8.71 15.21
N SER A 54 5.21 8.66 13.96
CA SER A 54 4.74 9.55 12.88
C SER A 54 3.26 9.34 12.55
N TYR A 55 2.81 8.10 12.55
CA TYR A 55 1.41 7.75 12.31
C TYR A 55 0.54 8.26 13.46
N ALA A 56 0.87 7.93 14.72
CA ALA A 56 0.11 8.39 15.87
C ALA A 56 0.02 9.91 15.98
N GLY A 57 1.12 10.62 15.66
CA GLY A 57 1.20 12.07 15.79
C GLY A 57 0.64 12.87 14.61
N HIS A 58 0.77 12.37 13.37
CA HIS A 58 0.46 13.16 12.18
C HIS A 58 -0.48 12.44 11.20
N TYR A 59 -0.22 11.20 10.81
CA TYR A 59 -1.02 10.57 9.74
C TYR A 59 -2.37 10.03 10.22
N ARG A 60 -2.51 9.67 11.50
CA ARG A 60 -3.73 9.09 12.05
C ARG A 60 -4.94 10.03 11.90
N ARG A 61 -4.75 11.36 12.00
CA ARG A 61 -5.83 12.35 11.82
C ARG A 61 -6.33 12.49 10.37
N ILE A 62 -5.53 12.06 9.40
CA ILE A 62 -5.90 12.09 7.98
C ILE A 62 -6.75 10.86 7.64
N LEU A 63 -6.46 9.72 8.29
CA LEU A 63 -7.09 8.44 7.96
C LEU A 63 -8.64 8.48 7.99
N PRO A 64 -9.33 9.08 8.97
CA PRO A 64 -10.79 9.18 8.96
C PRO A 64 -11.33 9.91 7.72
N LYS A 65 -10.70 11.03 7.33
CA LYS A 65 -11.10 11.81 6.14
C LYS A 65 -10.90 11.01 4.85
N LEU A 66 -9.86 10.20 4.80
CA LEU A 66 -9.58 9.33 3.66
C LEU A 66 -10.60 8.18 3.59
N LEU A 67 -10.92 7.55 4.72
CA LEU A 67 -11.92 6.48 4.79
C LEU A 67 -13.37 6.99 4.64
N SER A 68 -13.63 8.30 4.73
CA SER A 68 -14.95 8.87 4.45
C SER A 68 -15.22 9.08 2.97
N VAL A 69 -14.18 9.19 2.15
CA VAL A 69 -14.30 9.42 0.69
C VAL A 69 -13.96 8.20 -0.14
N LEU A 70 -13.25 7.22 0.44
CA LEU A 70 -12.90 5.97 -0.24
C LEU A 70 -13.81 4.84 0.21
N GLU A 71 -14.35 4.10 -0.76
CA GLU A 71 -15.07 2.86 -0.52
C GLU A 71 -14.20 1.66 -0.93
N PHE A 72 -13.97 0.75 0.03
CA PHE A 72 -13.23 -0.48 -0.21
C PHE A 72 -14.20 -1.65 -0.35
N ARG A 73 -14.12 -2.39 -1.46
CA ARG A 73 -14.91 -3.59 -1.69
C ARG A 73 -14.03 -4.74 -2.17
N SER A 74 -14.36 -5.95 -1.76
CA SER A 74 -13.68 -7.17 -2.25
C SER A 74 -14.65 -8.34 -2.27
N ASN A 75 -14.79 -8.97 -3.43
CA ASN A 75 -15.47 -10.27 -3.57
C ASN A 75 -14.57 -11.44 -3.13
N ASN A 76 -13.25 -11.24 -3.09
CA ASN A 76 -12.28 -12.24 -2.64
C ASN A 76 -12.37 -12.44 -1.12
N ALA A 77 -12.73 -13.67 -0.71
CA ALA A 77 -12.86 -14.07 0.69
C ALA A 77 -11.54 -13.93 1.50
N VAL A 78 -10.37 -14.02 0.84
CA VAL A 78 -9.05 -13.85 1.48
C VAL A 78 -8.78 -12.38 1.84
N HIS A 79 -9.38 -11.43 1.12
CA HIS A 79 -9.16 -10.00 1.33
C HIS A 79 -10.26 -9.34 2.16
N ARG A 80 -11.45 -9.96 2.21
CA ARG A 80 -12.61 -9.48 2.97
C ARG A 80 -12.31 -9.12 4.44
N PRO A 81 -11.50 -9.88 5.20
CA PRO A 81 -11.17 -9.52 6.57
C PRO A 81 -10.48 -8.16 6.72
N VAL A 82 -9.70 -7.73 5.71
CA VAL A 82 -9.06 -6.41 5.73
C VAL A 82 -10.05 -5.30 5.45
N VAL A 83 -11.05 -5.54 4.59
CA VAL A 83 -12.14 -4.58 4.34
C VAL A 83 -12.97 -4.41 5.62
N GLU A 84 -13.34 -5.51 6.27
CA GLU A 84 -14.05 -5.49 7.57
C GLU A 84 -13.24 -4.75 8.64
N ALA A 85 -11.90 -4.91 8.65
CA ALA A 85 -11.02 -4.19 9.55
C ALA A 85 -10.97 -2.67 9.28
N LEU A 86 -11.06 -2.24 8.01
CA LEU A 86 -11.16 -0.82 7.65
C LEU A 86 -12.48 -0.21 8.13
N ASP A 87 -13.59 -0.94 7.98
CA ASP A 87 -14.89 -0.53 8.47
C ASP A 87 -14.90 -0.40 10.00
N TRP A 88 -14.24 -1.34 10.69
CA TRP A 88 -14.05 -1.25 12.13
C TRP A 88 -13.22 -0.02 12.52
N ILE A 89 -12.11 0.26 11.82
CA ILE A 89 -11.28 1.45 12.06
C ILE A 89 -12.12 2.73 11.89
N ARG A 90 -12.97 2.79 10.85
CA ARG A 90 -13.85 3.94 10.60
C ARG A 90 -14.75 4.25 11.79
N GLN A 91 -15.32 3.22 12.41
CA GLN A 91 -16.19 3.34 13.59
C GLN A 91 -15.38 3.62 14.87
N ALA A 92 -14.16 3.08 14.97
CA ALA A 92 -13.34 3.21 16.16
C ALA A 92 -12.75 4.63 16.34
N PHE A 93 -12.69 5.45 15.28
CA PHE A 93 -12.14 6.80 15.37
C PHE A 93 -12.91 7.73 16.31
N ASP A 94 -14.22 7.54 16.43
CA ASP A 94 -15.08 8.39 17.27
C ASP A 94 -14.84 8.18 18.77
N THR A 95 -14.21 7.06 19.15
CA THR A 95 -14.04 6.66 20.56
C THR A 95 -12.79 7.24 21.23
N GLY A 96 -11.85 7.82 20.48
CA GLY A 96 -10.62 8.43 21.01
C GLY A 96 -9.66 7.47 21.77
N CYS A 97 -10.01 6.19 21.87
CA CYS A 97 -9.28 5.21 22.66
C CYS A 97 -7.96 4.81 21.97
N ARG A 98 -6.96 4.41 22.76
CA ARG A 98 -5.69 3.85 22.26
C ARG A 98 -5.53 2.36 22.53
N VAL A 99 -6.34 1.83 23.44
CA VAL A 99 -6.35 0.43 23.83
C VAL A 99 -7.81 -0.03 23.90
N VAL A 100 -8.19 -0.91 22.98
CA VAL A 100 -9.57 -1.39 22.82
C VAL A 100 -9.69 -2.83 23.32
N PRO A 101 -10.89 -3.25 23.79
CA PRO A 101 -11.16 -4.65 24.06
C PRO A 101 -11.06 -5.48 22.77
N ARG A 102 -10.78 -6.79 22.92
CA ARG A 102 -10.70 -7.72 21.78
C ARG A 102 -12.03 -7.85 21.03
N ASN A 103 -13.14 -7.74 21.76
CA ASN A 103 -14.47 -8.06 21.25
C ASN A 103 -14.84 -7.14 20.08
N GLY A 104 -15.22 -7.74 18.95
CA GLY A 104 -15.63 -7.03 17.75
C GLY A 104 -14.49 -6.53 16.86
N VAL A 105 -13.22 -6.74 17.22
CA VAL A 105 -12.08 -6.37 16.36
C VAL A 105 -11.74 -7.51 15.40
N PRO A 106 -11.73 -7.29 14.07
CA PRO A 106 -11.33 -8.31 13.10
C PRO A 106 -9.85 -8.70 13.26
N ILE A 107 -9.57 -9.97 13.53
CA ILE A 107 -8.20 -10.43 13.82
C ILE A 107 -7.73 -11.48 12.83
N GLU A 108 -8.56 -12.47 12.56
CA GLU A 108 -8.21 -13.57 11.66
C GLU A 108 -8.17 -13.08 10.22
N GLY A 109 -7.13 -13.45 9.47
CA GLY A 109 -6.86 -12.92 8.12
C GLY A 109 -6.35 -11.47 8.08
N VAL A 110 -6.29 -10.78 9.22
CA VAL A 110 -5.80 -9.40 9.35
C VAL A 110 -4.43 -9.37 10.01
N ILE A 111 -4.29 -9.95 11.20
CA ILE A 111 -3.05 -9.89 11.98
C ILE A 111 -2.19 -11.14 11.68
N PRO A 112 -1.00 -11.00 11.09
CA PRO A 112 -0.10 -12.15 10.89
C PRO A 112 0.35 -12.76 12.22
N PRO A 113 0.53 -14.10 12.30
CA PRO A 113 0.96 -14.76 13.53
C PRO A 113 2.23 -14.18 14.14
N LYS A 114 3.21 -13.82 13.29
CA LYS A 114 4.50 -13.27 13.70
C LYS A 114 4.41 -11.87 14.37
N GLY A 115 3.34 -11.12 14.13
CA GLY A 115 3.13 -9.76 14.67
C GLY A 115 2.12 -9.68 15.81
N ARG A 116 1.45 -10.80 16.14
CA ARG A 116 0.26 -10.80 17.01
C ARG A 116 0.55 -10.32 18.43
N SER A 117 1.70 -10.68 19.01
CA SER A 117 2.09 -10.28 20.37
C SER A 117 2.46 -8.79 20.50
N ALA A 118 2.77 -8.11 19.40
CA ALA A 118 3.04 -6.66 19.41
C ALA A 118 1.75 -5.82 19.32
N ILE A 119 0.65 -6.43 18.88
CA ILE A 119 -0.65 -5.77 18.69
C ILE A 119 -1.62 -6.15 19.82
N ILE A 120 -1.57 -7.41 20.27
CA ILE A 120 -2.44 -7.96 21.31
C ILE A 120 -1.63 -8.14 22.59
N GLY A 121 -2.01 -7.42 23.64
CA GLY A 121 -1.43 -7.53 24.97
C GLY A 121 -1.73 -8.89 25.60
N LYS A 122 -1.00 -9.23 26.67
CA LYS A 122 -1.20 -10.48 27.43
C LYS A 122 -2.60 -10.56 28.07
N ASP A 123 -3.20 -9.40 28.34
CA ASP A 123 -4.56 -9.23 28.84
C ASP A 123 -5.63 -9.34 27.73
N GLY A 124 -5.22 -9.62 26.49
CA GLY A 124 -6.09 -9.71 25.32
C GLY A 124 -6.50 -8.35 24.75
N ARG A 125 -6.09 -7.23 25.36
CA ARG A 125 -6.41 -5.89 24.85
C ARG A 125 -5.58 -5.57 23.62
N ILE A 126 -6.17 -4.80 22.71
CA ILE A 126 -5.55 -4.48 21.42
C ILE A 126 -5.03 -3.06 21.44
N ASN A 127 -3.77 -2.89 21.03
CA ASN A 127 -3.22 -1.56 20.77
C ASN A 127 -3.75 -1.05 19.44
N GLN A 128 -4.64 -0.06 19.50
CA GLN A 128 -5.37 0.41 18.32
C GLN A 128 -4.43 0.98 17.25
N ILE A 129 -3.40 1.73 17.64
CA ILE A 129 -2.42 2.31 16.70
C ILE A 129 -1.64 1.20 15.97
N SER A 130 -1.17 0.19 16.71
CA SER A 130 -0.47 -0.95 16.10
C SER A 130 -1.38 -1.76 15.19
N TYR A 131 -2.66 -1.90 15.57
CA TYR A 131 -3.68 -2.56 14.76
C TYR A 131 -3.98 -1.79 13.47
N GLU A 132 -4.24 -0.49 13.54
CA GLU A 132 -4.48 0.40 12.39
C GLU A 132 -3.33 0.30 11.37
N LEU A 133 -2.08 0.38 11.85
CA LEU A 133 -0.89 0.20 11.01
C LEU A 133 -0.82 -1.18 10.37
N CYS A 134 -1.24 -2.21 11.08
CA CYS A 134 -1.33 -3.57 10.55
C CYS A 134 -2.33 -3.65 9.40
N VAL A 135 -3.54 -3.16 9.60
CA VAL A 135 -4.57 -3.12 8.56
C VAL A 135 -4.07 -2.35 7.33
N LEU A 136 -3.44 -1.19 7.51
CA LEU A 136 -2.92 -0.41 6.38
C LEU A 136 -1.77 -1.10 5.63
N SER A 137 -0.87 -1.78 6.34
CA SER A 137 0.19 -2.57 5.68
C SER A 137 -0.41 -3.73 4.88
N GLN A 138 -1.38 -4.42 5.47
CA GLN A 138 -2.10 -5.53 4.87
C GLN A 138 -2.94 -5.10 3.66
N LEU A 139 -3.52 -3.91 3.70
CA LEU A 139 -4.21 -3.27 2.59
C LEU A 139 -3.22 -2.93 1.46
N ARG A 140 -2.11 -2.25 1.78
CA ARG A 140 -1.06 -1.90 0.81
C ARG A 140 -0.58 -3.13 0.06
N ASP A 141 -0.30 -4.23 0.76
CA ASP A 141 0.24 -5.43 0.14
C ASP A 141 -0.79 -6.14 -0.76
N ARG A 142 -2.08 -6.02 -0.45
CA ARG A 142 -3.17 -6.55 -1.28
C ARG A 142 -3.49 -5.66 -2.49
N ILE A 143 -3.39 -4.33 -2.34
CA ILE A 143 -3.53 -3.38 -3.46
C ILE A 143 -2.34 -3.48 -4.41
N ARG A 144 -1.15 -3.86 -3.91
CA ARG A 144 0.06 -4.07 -4.73
C ARG A 144 -0.02 -5.28 -5.68
N GLY A 145 -1.13 -6.02 -5.70
CA GLY A 145 -1.37 -7.13 -6.61
C GLY A 145 -1.88 -6.72 -7.99
N ARG A 146 -1.12 -5.90 -8.71
CA ARG A 146 -1.09 -5.73 -10.19
C ARG A 146 -0.20 -4.54 -10.49
N ASN A 147 0.88 -4.74 -11.25
CA ASN A 147 1.48 -3.61 -11.94
C ASN A 147 0.50 -3.24 -13.06
N PRO A 148 -0.07 -2.03 -13.12
CA PRO A 148 -0.92 -1.64 -14.23
C PRO A 148 -0.20 -1.78 -15.57
N ASP A 149 1.15 -1.73 -15.59
CA ASP A 149 1.97 -2.02 -16.76
C ASP A 149 1.69 -3.42 -17.36
N ASP A 150 1.35 -4.40 -16.51
CA ASP A 150 1.04 -5.77 -16.91
C ASP A 150 -0.39 -5.89 -17.51
N ASP A 151 -1.24 -4.89 -17.28
CA ASP A 151 -2.61 -4.80 -17.80
C ASP A 151 -2.73 -3.79 -18.95
N LEU A 152 -1.61 -3.23 -19.43
CA LEU A 152 -1.62 -2.25 -20.51
C LEU A 152 -2.08 -2.92 -21.82
N PRO A 153 -3.01 -2.28 -22.55
CA PRO A 153 -3.26 -2.62 -23.93
C PRO A 153 -1.95 -2.66 -24.72
N LYS A 154 -1.81 -3.60 -25.67
CA LYS A 154 -0.58 -3.75 -26.48
C LYS A 154 -0.21 -2.48 -27.26
N ASP A 155 -1.17 -1.59 -27.48
CA ASP A 155 -1.03 -0.30 -28.15
C ASP A 155 -0.82 0.88 -27.19
N PHE A 156 -0.60 0.63 -25.89
CA PHE A 156 -0.49 1.67 -24.88
C PHE A 156 0.63 2.68 -25.15
N GLU A 157 1.83 2.23 -25.50
CA GLU A 157 2.95 3.14 -25.80
C GLU A 157 2.63 4.06 -26.99
N ALA A 158 1.94 3.53 -28.01
CA ALA A 158 1.55 4.28 -29.20
C ALA A 158 0.37 5.23 -28.93
N LYS A 159 -0.54 4.86 -28.02
CA LYS A 159 -1.71 5.65 -27.62
C LYS A 159 -1.54 6.33 -26.27
N ARG A 160 -0.31 6.46 -25.79
CA ARG A 160 0.01 6.94 -24.44
C ARG A 160 -0.61 8.32 -24.18
N ALA A 161 -0.57 9.21 -25.18
CA ALA A 161 -1.20 10.53 -25.13
C ALA A 161 -2.74 10.49 -25.10
N ALA A 162 -3.37 9.47 -25.68
CA ALA A 162 -4.83 9.30 -25.65
C ALA A 162 -5.30 8.63 -24.35
N TYR A 163 -4.49 7.73 -23.76
CA TYR A 163 -4.78 7.09 -22.47
C TYR A 163 -4.46 7.99 -21.26
N TYR A 164 -3.35 8.75 -21.31
CA TYR A 164 -2.95 9.71 -20.28
C TYR A 164 -3.41 11.13 -20.57
N GLY A 165 -4.39 11.30 -21.47
CA GLY A 165 -4.84 12.59 -21.98
C GLY A 165 -4.84 13.67 -20.91
N ALA A 166 -4.38 14.87 -21.30
CA ALA A 166 -4.36 16.09 -20.48
C ALA A 166 -5.63 16.26 -19.63
N GLU A 167 -6.76 15.73 -20.11
CA GLU A 167 -8.03 15.58 -19.40
C GLU A 167 -7.95 15.05 -17.96
N LEU A 168 -7.17 14.01 -17.62
CA LEU A 168 -7.17 13.51 -16.24
C LEU A 168 -6.41 14.43 -15.28
N LEU A 169 -5.30 15.00 -15.75
CA LEU A 169 -4.54 15.98 -14.99
C LEU A 169 -5.35 17.27 -14.84
N ASP A 170 -6.08 17.66 -15.87
CA ASP A 170 -6.95 18.84 -15.87
C ASP A 170 -8.19 18.60 -15.00
N VAL A 171 -8.84 17.43 -15.06
CA VAL A 171 -9.91 17.04 -14.13
C VAL A 171 -9.41 17.06 -12.69
N LEU A 172 -8.18 16.60 -12.42
CA LEU A 172 -7.60 16.65 -11.07
C LEU A 172 -7.32 18.09 -10.62
N LYS A 173 -6.88 18.98 -11.52
CA LYS A 173 -6.75 20.42 -11.25
C LYS A 173 -8.11 21.08 -10.98
N GLU A 174 -9.11 20.84 -11.83
CA GLU A 174 -10.47 21.37 -11.68
C GLU A 174 -11.09 20.87 -10.38
N THR A 175 -10.98 19.58 -10.07
CA THR A 175 -11.45 19.02 -8.80
C THR A 175 -10.74 19.66 -7.60
N ALA A 176 -9.44 19.95 -7.72
CA ALA A 176 -8.69 20.64 -6.66
C ALA A 176 -9.18 22.07 -6.45
N LEU A 177 -9.53 22.78 -7.53
CA LEU A 177 -10.11 24.13 -7.47
C LEU A 177 -11.52 24.11 -6.87
N ASP A 178 -12.38 23.19 -7.32
CA ASP A 178 -13.78 23.11 -6.90
C ASP A 178 -13.96 22.65 -5.45
N THR A 179 -13.17 21.67 -5.02
CA THR A 179 -13.34 21.04 -3.69
C THR A 179 -12.38 21.60 -2.64
N GLY A 180 -11.33 22.29 -3.05
CA GLY A 180 -10.25 22.73 -2.17
C GLY A 180 -9.51 21.56 -1.50
N PHE A 181 -9.58 20.33 -2.02
CA PHE A 181 -9.04 19.16 -1.31
C PHE A 181 -7.54 19.27 -1.00
N LEU A 182 -6.79 20.08 -1.76
CA LEU A 182 -5.38 20.34 -1.51
C LEU A 182 -5.11 21.00 -0.14
N ASP A 183 -6.08 21.72 0.42
CA ASP A 183 -5.99 22.28 1.77
C ASP A 183 -5.95 21.24 2.88
N ALA A 184 -6.37 20.00 2.59
CA ALA A 184 -6.24 18.90 3.54
C ALA A 184 -4.78 18.39 3.69
N PHE A 185 -3.88 18.77 2.77
CA PHE A 185 -2.47 18.39 2.82
C PHE A 185 -1.66 19.38 3.65
N GLU A 186 -1.57 19.12 4.95
CA GLU A 186 -0.75 19.90 5.85
C GLU A 186 0.72 19.45 5.84
N THR A 187 1.64 20.41 5.83
CA THR A 187 3.07 20.12 5.99
C THR A 187 3.36 19.57 7.39
N SER A 188 4.28 18.61 7.47
CA SER A 188 4.88 18.17 8.73
C SER A 188 6.15 18.97 9.10
N ALA A 189 6.64 19.82 8.19
CA ALA A 189 7.83 20.64 8.41
C ALA A 189 7.51 21.90 9.22
N SER A 190 8.43 22.29 10.11
CA SER A 190 8.31 23.50 10.94
C SER A 190 8.38 24.82 10.17
N ARG A 191 8.85 24.79 8.91
CA ARG A 191 8.85 25.93 7.98
C ARG A 191 8.58 25.44 6.56
N VAL A 192 7.79 26.20 5.80
CA VAL A 192 7.55 25.99 4.37
C VAL A 192 8.09 27.19 3.62
N THR A 193 9.03 26.95 2.70
CA THR A 193 9.65 27.98 1.85
C THR A 193 9.03 28.07 0.47
N LEU A 194 8.07 27.20 0.15
CA LEU A 194 7.38 27.16 -1.13
C LEU A 194 6.13 28.04 -1.10
N SER A 195 5.88 28.77 -2.20
CA SER A 195 4.61 29.47 -2.39
C SER A 195 3.46 28.46 -2.53
N ARG A 196 2.24 28.87 -2.16
CA ARG A 196 1.07 27.99 -2.19
C ARG A 196 0.82 27.39 -3.57
N GLY A 197 0.88 28.20 -4.63
CA GLY A 197 0.73 27.71 -6.01
C GLY A 197 1.85 26.76 -6.46
N ALA A 198 3.07 26.85 -5.91
CA ALA A 198 4.13 25.88 -6.18
C ALA A 198 3.90 24.56 -5.44
N LEU A 199 3.37 24.62 -4.21
CA LEU A 199 2.99 23.45 -3.42
C LEU A 199 1.83 22.69 -4.08
N ASP A 200 0.76 23.39 -4.45
CA ASP A 200 -0.44 22.80 -5.04
C ASP A 200 -0.11 22.09 -6.36
N ARG A 201 0.71 22.72 -7.22
CA ARG A 201 1.22 22.08 -8.45
C ARG A 201 1.98 20.79 -8.17
N ARG A 202 2.87 20.78 -7.16
CA ARG A 202 3.63 19.57 -6.79
C ARG A 202 2.72 18.50 -6.21
N LEU A 203 1.74 18.87 -5.39
CA LEU A 203 0.76 17.92 -4.83
C LEU A 203 -0.08 17.28 -5.94
N ILE A 204 -0.58 18.06 -6.90
CA ILE A 204 -1.32 17.54 -8.06
C ILE A 204 -0.46 16.56 -8.86
N LEU A 205 0.79 16.91 -9.17
CA LEU A 205 1.70 16.04 -9.92
C LEU A 205 2.09 14.78 -9.13
N CYS A 206 2.27 14.88 -7.82
CA CYS A 206 2.50 13.74 -6.93
C CYS A 206 1.28 12.82 -6.91
N LEU A 207 0.07 13.36 -6.74
CA LEU A 207 -1.17 12.59 -6.71
C LEU A 207 -1.45 11.94 -8.06
N TYR A 208 -1.22 12.65 -9.16
CA TYR A 208 -1.29 12.11 -10.50
C TYR A 208 -0.27 10.99 -10.69
N GLY A 209 1.00 11.21 -10.36
CA GLY A 209 2.06 10.22 -10.50
C GLY A 209 1.91 8.99 -9.60
N LEU A 210 1.36 9.16 -8.40
CA LEU A 210 1.02 8.08 -7.46
C LEU A 210 -0.24 7.33 -7.88
N GLY A 211 -1.27 8.05 -8.35
CA GLY A 211 -2.55 7.46 -8.74
C GLY A 211 -2.49 6.74 -10.08
N THR A 212 -1.64 7.20 -11.00
CA THR A 212 -1.44 6.58 -12.32
C THR A 212 -0.26 5.60 -12.35
N ASN A 213 0.51 5.50 -11.25
CA ASN A 213 1.77 4.76 -11.17
C ASN A 213 2.78 5.10 -12.29
N ALA A 214 2.60 6.21 -13.02
CA ALA A 214 3.51 6.64 -14.08
C ALA A 214 4.92 6.92 -13.54
N GLY A 215 5.03 7.21 -12.24
CA GLY A 215 6.28 7.54 -11.57
C GLY A 215 6.68 9.00 -11.81
N LEU A 216 7.08 9.68 -10.74
CA LEU A 216 7.41 11.11 -10.74
C LEU A 216 8.43 11.52 -11.82
N LYS A 217 9.39 10.65 -12.15
CA LYS A 217 10.38 10.91 -13.21
C LYS A 217 9.78 10.92 -14.61
N ARG A 218 8.79 10.08 -14.91
CA ARG A 218 8.15 10.04 -16.24
C ARG A 218 7.12 11.16 -16.39
N VAL A 219 6.44 11.54 -15.32
CA VAL A 219 5.54 12.70 -15.28
C VAL A 219 6.32 13.99 -15.59
N ALA A 220 7.51 14.16 -15.00
CA ALA A 220 8.37 15.30 -15.28
C ALA A 220 8.90 15.34 -16.73
N ALA A 221 9.01 14.19 -17.41
CA ALA A 221 9.50 14.10 -18.79
C ALA A 221 8.40 14.23 -19.86
N GLY A 222 7.12 14.10 -19.47
CA GLY A 222 5.99 14.03 -20.40
C GLY A 222 5.16 15.31 -20.54
N CYS A 223 5.44 16.36 -19.77
CA CYS A 223 4.67 17.60 -19.75
C CYS A 223 5.58 18.78 -20.15
N PRO A 224 5.57 19.22 -21.43
CA PRO A 224 6.48 20.28 -21.92
C PRO A 224 6.30 21.63 -21.23
N ASP A 225 5.11 21.92 -20.68
CA ASP A 225 4.78 23.21 -20.03
C ASP A 225 5.14 23.27 -18.53
N VAL A 226 6.11 22.45 -18.07
CA VAL A 226 6.49 22.37 -16.65
C VAL A 226 7.99 22.59 -16.41
N SER A 227 8.65 23.41 -17.24
CA SER A 227 9.92 24.07 -16.87
C SER A 227 9.70 25.54 -16.55
#